data_AF-A0A970HCE5-F1
#
_entry.id   AF-A0A970HCE5-F1
#
_cell.length_a   1.000
_cell.length_b   1.000
_cell.length_c   1.000
_cell.angle_alpha   90.00
_cell.angle_beta   90.00
_cell.angle_gamma   90.00
#
_symmetry.space_group_name_H-M   'P 1'
#
loop_
_entity.id
_entity.type
_entity.pdbx_description
1 polymer ?
#
loop_
_entity_poly.entity_id
_entity_poly.type
_entity_poly.pdbx_seq_one_letter_code
_entity_poly.pdbx_strand_id
1 'polypeptide(L)'
;MNARVALVHDWLTGMRGGEKVLEQIAAEFPGAPIHTLFHFPGRISPALEAHPIRTSFLQRAPGITRHYRHYLPLFPAAIEAFDLSGFDLVVSTSHCVAKGVIPGPGAYHLCYCHTPMRY
;
A
#
# COMPACT_ATOMS: atom_id res chain seq x y z
N MET A 1 17.15 -13.08 -14.10
CA MET A 1 16.89 -12.89 -12.66
C MET A 1 15.45 -12.40 -12.54
N ASN A 2 14.60 -13.04 -11.75
CA ASN A 2 13.25 -12.51 -11.49
C ASN A 2 13.39 -11.39 -10.45
N ALA A 3 12.99 -10.17 -10.81
CA ALA A 3 13.00 -9.04 -9.89
C ALA A 3 12.00 -9.28 -8.74
N ARG A 4 12.40 -8.97 -7.52
CA ARG A 4 11.52 -8.99 -6.34
C ARG A 4 10.74 -7.68 -6.29
N VAL A 5 9.41 -7.78 -6.35
CA VAL A 5 8.52 -6.62 -6.45
C VAL A 5 7.75 -6.43 -5.14
N ALA A 6 7.66 -5.20 -4.65
CA ALA A 6 6.73 -4.78 -3.61
C ALA A 6 5.68 -3.83 -4.18
N LEU A 7 4.42 -4.05 -3.81
CA LEU A 7 3.33 -3.14 -4.11
C LEU A 7 3.05 -2.29 -2.88
N VAL A 8 2.80 -0.99 -3.04
CA VAL A 8 2.46 -0.09 -1.92
C VAL A 8 1.18 0.66 -2.24
N HIS A 9 0.21 0.61 -1.34
CA HIS A 9 -1.08 1.31 -1.50
C HIS A 9 -1.49 1.99 -0.20
N ASP A 10 -2.10 3.18 -0.28
CA ASP A 10 -2.41 3.99 0.90
C ASP A 10 -3.19 3.21 1.97
N TRP A 11 -4.32 2.59 1.61
CA TRP A 11 -5.11 1.76 2.52
C TRP A 11 -6.09 0.86 1.75
N LEU A 12 -6.33 -0.35 2.25
CA LEU A 12 -7.26 -1.33 1.72
C LEU A 12 -8.53 -1.37 2.59
N THR A 13 -9.36 -0.34 2.45
CA THR A 13 -10.59 -0.18 3.26
C THR A 13 -11.89 -0.52 2.53
N GLY A 14 -11.82 -0.70 1.20
CA GLY A 14 -12.95 -0.99 0.31
C GLY A 14 -12.54 -0.87 -1.17
N MET A 15 -13.26 -1.50 -2.09
CA MET A 15 -13.00 -1.32 -3.54
C MET A 15 -13.46 0.05 -4.06
N ARG A 16 -12.53 0.87 -4.52
CA ARG A 16 -12.77 2.14 -5.24
C ARG A 16 -11.82 2.26 -6.44
N GLY A 17 -11.72 3.46 -7.01
CA GLY A 17 -10.89 3.69 -8.20
C GLY A 17 -9.41 3.36 -7.99
N GLY A 18 -8.86 3.64 -6.81
CA GLY A 18 -7.46 3.31 -6.48
C GLY A 18 -7.22 1.81 -6.42
N GLU A 19 -8.10 1.07 -5.75
CA GLU A 19 -8.00 -0.38 -5.60
C GLU A 19 -8.22 -1.11 -6.94
N LYS A 20 -9.05 -0.57 -7.84
CA LYS A 20 -9.17 -1.09 -9.22
C LYS A 20 -7.87 -0.97 -10.01
N VAL A 21 -7.16 0.16 -9.87
CA VAL A 21 -5.85 0.34 -10.51
C VAL A 21 -4.81 -0.58 -9.87
N LEU A 22 -4.81 -0.65 -8.53
CA LEU A 22 -3.94 -1.58 -7.79
C LEU A 22 -4.16 -3.02 -8.25
N GLU A 23 -5.40 -3.47 -8.43
CA GLU A 23 -5.72 -4.83 -8.88
C GLU A 23 -5.13 -5.14 -10.26
N GLN A 24 -5.21 -4.21 -11.21
CA GLN A 24 -4.59 -4.40 -12.54
C GLN A 24 -3.07 -4.46 -12.44
N ILE A 25 -2.45 -3.62 -11.60
CA ILE A 25 -1.00 -3.67 -11.37
C ILE A 25 -0.62 -4.98 -10.66
N ALA A 26 -1.40 -5.42 -9.67
CA ALA A 26 -1.12 -6.61 -8.89
C ALA A 26 -1.22 -7.90 -9.74
N ALA A 27 -2.08 -7.92 -10.75
CA ALA A 27 -2.19 -9.03 -11.70
C ALA A 27 -0.88 -9.28 -12.48
N GLU A 28 -0.08 -8.23 -12.73
CA GLU A 28 1.24 -8.34 -13.39
C GLU A 28 2.33 -8.88 -12.45
N PHE A 29 2.08 -8.87 -11.13
CA PHE A 29 3.04 -9.32 -10.11
C PHE A 29 2.43 -10.35 -9.15
N PRO A 30 2.04 -11.55 -9.62
CA PRO A 30 1.43 -12.57 -8.77
C PRO A 30 2.33 -12.91 -7.57
N GLY A 31 1.75 -12.86 -6.36
CA GLY A 31 2.46 -13.16 -5.12
C GLY A 31 3.33 -12.04 -4.56
N ALA A 32 3.46 -10.90 -5.24
CA ALA A 32 4.14 -9.72 -4.68
C ALA A 32 3.39 -9.22 -3.44
N PRO A 33 4.07 -8.94 -2.32
CA PRO A 33 3.40 -8.43 -1.13
C PRO A 33 2.85 -7.02 -1.36
N ILE A 34 1.67 -6.76 -0.79
CA ILE A 34 1.04 -5.45 -0.76
C ILE A 34 1.26 -4.82 0.61
N HIS A 35 2.07 -3.77 0.65
CA HIS A 35 2.29 -2.92 1.81
C HIS A 35 1.23 -1.82 1.86
N THR A 36 0.59 -1.64 3.01
CA THR A 36 -0.51 -0.67 3.14
C THR A 36 -0.68 -0.13 4.55
N LEU A 37 -1.18 1.10 4.74
CA LEU A 37 -1.38 1.59 6.11
C LEU A 37 -2.38 0.74 6.87
N PHE A 38 -3.49 0.42 6.21
CA PHE A 38 -4.61 -0.31 6.78
C PHE A 38 -5.12 -1.38 5.85
N HIS A 39 -5.56 -2.50 6.41
CA HIS A 39 -6.34 -3.50 5.70
C HIS A 39 -7.51 -3.95 6.57
N PHE A 40 -8.70 -3.94 5.97
CA PHE A 40 -9.93 -4.45 6.59
C PHE A 40 -10.41 -5.65 5.76
N PRO A 41 -10.15 -6.89 6.22
CA PRO A 41 -10.43 -8.11 5.45
C PRO A 41 -11.86 -8.19 4.94
N GLY A 42 -12.01 -8.72 3.72
CA GLY A 42 -13.32 -8.91 3.08
C GLY A 42 -13.92 -7.64 2.47
N ARG A 43 -13.13 -6.57 2.34
CA ARG A 43 -13.57 -5.30 1.73
C ARG A 43 -12.95 -5.01 0.37
N ILE A 44 -11.88 -5.73 0.00
CA ILE A 44 -11.26 -5.66 -1.32
C ILE A 44 -11.59 -6.92 -2.12
N SER A 45 -11.19 -6.97 -3.38
CA SER A 45 -11.46 -8.11 -4.24
C SER A 45 -10.70 -9.37 -3.79
N PRO A 46 -11.22 -10.58 -4.10
CA PRO A 46 -10.49 -11.83 -3.85
C PRO A 46 -9.11 -11.88 -4.51
N ALA A 47 -8.95 -11.21 -5.66
CA ALA A 47 -7.68 -11.11 -6.35
C ALA A 47 -6.63 -10.38 -5.51
N LEU A 48 -7.00 -9.24 -4.90
CA LEU A 48 -6.10 -8.51 -4.00
C LEU A 48 -5.88 -9.23 -2.67
N GLU A 49 -6.93 -9.86 -2.11
CA GLU A 49 -6.81 -10.66 -0.87
C GLU A 49 -5.91 -11.90 -1.04
N ALA A 50 -5.66 -12.36 -2.28
CA ALA A 50 -4.75 -13.47 -2.55
C ALA A 50 -3.27 -13.09 -2.40
N HIS A 51 -2.94 -11.80 -2.35
CA HIS A 51 -1.56 -11.34 -2.12
C HIS A 51 -1.21 -11.35 -0.63
N PRO A 52 0.09 -11.49 -0.28
CA PRO A 52 0.53 -11.26 1.09
C PRO A 52 0.34 -9.79 1.48
N ILE A 53 -0.58 -9.51 2.41
CA ILE A 53 -0.85 -8.13 2.87
C ILE A 53 -0.02 -7.81 4.11
N ARG A 54 0.73 -6.70 4.05
CA ARG A 54 1.58 -6.19 5.14
C ARG A 54 1.09 -4.82 5.57
N THR A 55 0.54 -4.73 6.77
CA THR A 55 0.00 -3.47 7.28
C THR A 55 1.03 -2.69 8.10
N SER A 56 0.88 -1.37 8.15
CA SER A 56 1.69 -0.50 9.02
C SER A 56 1.44 -0.78 10.51
N PHE A 57 2.27 -0.19 11.38
CA PHE A 57 2.05 -0.25 12.83
C PHE A 57 0.72 0.42 13.27
N LEU A 58 0.18 1.35 12.48
CA LEU A 58 -1.08 2.04 12.79
C LEU A 58 -2.31 1.12 12.68
N GLN A 59 -2.22 -0.02 12.00
CA GLN A 59 -3.32 -1.01 11.95
C GLN A 59 -3.78 -1.47 13.34
N ARG A 60 -2.90 -1.37 14.36
CA ARG A 60 -3.21 -1.76 15.75
C ARG A 60 -3.69 -0.60 16.62
N ALA A 61 -3.84 0.59 16.05
CA ALA A 61 -4.23 1.76 16.81
C ALA A 61 -5.71 1.67 17.28
N PRO A 62 -6.04 2.23 18.47
CA PRO A 62 -7.41 2.18 18.99
C PRO A 62 -8.44 2.76 18.02
N GLY A 63 -9.51 2.01 17.77
CA GLY A 63 -10.63 2.47 16.95
C GLY A 63 -10.31 2.66 15.47
N ILE A 64 -9.23 2.05 14.95
CA ILE A 64 -8.76 2.29 13.58
C ILE A 64 -9.83 2.05 12.50
N THR A 65 -10.68 1.04 12.66
CA THR A 65 -11.74 0.70 11.70
C THR A 65 -12.80 1.79 11.53
N ARG A 66 -12.98 2.65 12.54
CA ARG A 66 -13.93 3.77 12.52
C ARG A 66 -13.24 5.12 12.33
N HIS A 67 -12.01 5.27 12.83
CA HIS A 67 -11.37 6.58 13.00
C HIS A 67 -10.03 6.71 12.26
N TYR A 68 -9.67 5.80 11.34
CA TYR A 68 -8.36 5.83 10.68
C TYR A 68 -7.96 7.20 10.12
N ARG A 69 -8.90 8.01 9.61
CA ARG A 69 -8.64 9.36 9.09
C ARG A 69 -8.08 10.33 10.13
N HIS A 70 -8.38 10.15 11.41
CA HIS A 70 -7.83 10.98 12.50
C HIS A 70 -6.32 10.74 12.72
N TYR A 71 -5.80 9.62 12.20
CA TYR A 71 -4.38 9.29 12.26
C TYR A 71 -3.57 9.90 11.10
N LEU A 72 -4.18 10.76 10.26
CA LEU A 72 -3.53 11.41 9.13
C LEU A 72 -2.15 12.03 9.44
N PRO A 73 -1.94 12.72 10.58
CA PRO A 73 -0.61 13.27 10.91
C PRO A 73 0.49 12.20 11.04
N LEU A 74 0.12 10.94 11.31
CA LEU A 74 1.05 9.82 11.49
C LEU A 74 1.25 8.98 10.23
N PHE A 75 0.47 9.23 9.18
CA PHE A 75 0.54 8.45 7.93
C PHE A 75 1.91 8.50 7.23
N PRO A 76 2.60 9.65 7.13
CA PRO A 76 3.94 9.68 6.53
C PRO A 76 4.92 8.75 7.26
N ALA A 77 5.01 8.87 8.58
CA ALA A 77 5.87 8.02 9.41
C ALA A 77 5.51 6.53 9.28
N ALA A 78 4.22 6.21 9.13
CA ALA A 78 3.76 4.83 8.98
C ALA A 78 4.09 4.22 7.60
N ILE A 79 4.11 5.01 6.54
CA ILE A 79 4.57 4.56 5.21
C ILE A 79 6.09 4.41 5.19
N GLU A 80 6.82 5.40 5.70
CA GLU A 80 8.29 5.40 5.69
C GLU A 80 8.88 4.26 6.54
N ALA A 81 8.14 3.75 7.53
CA ALA A 81 8.56 2.65 8.40
C ALA A 81 8.56 1.26 7.73
N PHE A 82 8.08 1.12 6.49
CA PHE A 82 8.14 -0.18 5.81
C PHE A 82 9.58 -0.53 5.41
N ASP A 83 10.04 -1.69 5.84
CA ASP A 83 11.29 -2.26 5.33
C ASP A 83 11.09 -2.83 3.92
N LEU A 84 11.65 -2.13 2.94
CA LEU A 84 11.64 -2.51 1.53
C LEU A 84 13.04 -2.87 0.99
N SER A 85 14.01 -3.10 1.87
CA SER A 85 15.40 -3.44 1.47
C SER A 85 15.52 -4.72 0.64
N GLY A 86 14.55 -5.63 0.78
CA GLY A 86 14.50 -6.91 0.07
C GLY A 86 13.85 -6.86 -1.32
N PHE A 87 13.58 -5.69 -1.90
CA PHE A 87 12.92 -5.56 -3.20
C PHE A 87 13.79 -4.82 -4.19
N ASP A 88 13.70 -5.21 -5.46
CA ASP A 88 14.44 -4.60 -6.57
C ASP A 88 13.55 -3.56 -7.29
N LEU A 89 12.23 -3.68 -7.16
CA LEU A 89 11.22 -2.77 -7.68
C LEU A 89 10.13 -2.52 -6.62
N VAL A 90 9.79 -1.26 -6.41
CA VAL A 90 8.66 -0.81 -5.61
C VAL A 90 7.67 -0.10 -6.53
N VAL A 91 6.43 -0.60 -6.58
CA VAL A 91 5.35 0.05 -7.33
C VAL A 91 4.32 0.58 -6.34
N SER A 92 4.25 1.90 -6.17
CA SER A 92 3.26 2.53 -5.31
C SER A 92 2.09 3.07 -6.12
N THR A 93 0.88 2.94 -5.58
CA THR A 93 -0.34 3.61 -6.06
C THR A 93 -0.80 4.53 -4.96
N SER A 94 -0.83 5.84 -5.21
CA SER A 94 -1.00 6.82 -4.14
C SER A 94 -1.93 7.96 -4.48
N HIS A 95 -2.90 8.20 -3.60
CA HIS A 95 -3.71 9.40 -3.50
C HIS A 95 -3.40 10.21 -2.22
N CYS A 96 -2.59 9.64 -1.30
CA CYS A 96 -2.21 10.27 -0.04
C CYS A 96 -0.69 10.22 0.21
N VAL A 97 -0.18 9.17 0.86
CA VAL A 97 1.18 9.07 1.41
C VAL A 97 2.01 7.90 0.87
N ALA A 98 1.43 6.89 0.24
CA ALA A 98 2.14 5.70 -0.29
C ALA A 98 3.30 6.05 -1.24
N LYS A 99 3.21 7.19 -1.94
CA LYS A 99 4.30 7.75 -2.76
C LYS A 99 5.55 8.17 -1.97
N GLY A 100 5.46 8.29 -0.64
CA GLY A 100 6.55 8.66 0.26
C GLY A 100 7.32 7.46 0.83
N VAL A 101 7.08 6.25 0.33
CA VAL A 101 7.80 5.07 0.79
C VAL A 101 9.29 5.16 0.46
N ILE A 102 10.12 4.56 1.30
CA ILE A 102 11.58 4.57 1.15
C ILE A 102 12.01 3.23 0.54
N PRO A 103 12.36 3.17 -0.75
CA PRO A 103 12.83 1.94 -1.37
C PRO A 103 14.22 1.55 -0.85
N GLY A 104 14.57 0.27 -0.97
CA GLY A 104 15.91 -0.22 -0.68
C GLY A 104 16.99 0.42 -1.57
N PRO A 105 18.27 0.46 -1.14
CA PRO A 105 19.35 0.96 -1.96
C PRO A 105 19.42 0.23 -3.31
N GLY A 106 19.40 0.99 -4.42
CA GLY A 106 19.44 0.45 -5.78
C GLY A 106 18.10 -0.07 -6.32
N ALA A 107 17.04 -0.06 -5.52
CA ALA A 107 15.70 -0.42 -5.99
C ALA A 107 15.06 0.75 -6.75
N TYR A 108 14.32 0.41 -7.81
CA TYR A 108 13.53 1.41 -8.55
C TYR A 108 12.20 1.65 -7.83
N HIS A 109 11.76 2.91 -7.77
CA HIS A 109 10.45 3.27 -7.26
C HIS A 109 9.61 3.93 -8.35
N LEU A 110 8.55 3.24 -8.77
CA LEU A 110 7.54 3.75 -9.69
C LEU A 110 6.28 4.10 -8.90
N CYS A 111 5.79 5.33 -9.04
CA CYS A 111 4.55 5.75 -8.42
C CYS A 111 3.47 6.09 -9.45
N TYR A 112 2.35 5.40 -9.38
CA TYR A 112 1.09 5.83 -9.99
C TYR A 112 0.38 6.82 -9.05
N CYS A 113 0.41 8.10 -9.41
CA CYS A 113 -0.22 9.16 -8.62
C CYS A 113 -1.68 9.35 -9.06
N HIS A 114 -2.61 9.09 -8.15
CA HIS A 114 -4.02 9.43 -8.29
C HIS A 114 -4.25 10.91 -8.00
N THR A 115 -5.45 11.40 -8.31
CA THR A 115 -5.93 12.68 -7.80
C THR A 115 -5.84 12.70 -6.27
N PRO A 116 -5.33 13.77 -5.64
CA PRO A 116 -5.21 13.85 -4.20
C PRO A 116 -6.52 13.59 -3.49
N MET A 117 -6.42 13.00 -2.31
CA MET A 117 -7.61 12.71 -1.50
C MET A 117 -8.40 13.98 -1.18
N ARG A 118 -9.72 13.83 -1.11
CA ARG A 118 -10.67 14.84 -0.64
C ARG A 118 -11.36 14.27 0.60
N TYR A 119 -11.33 15.01 1.71
CA TYR A 119 -11.88 14.56 2.99
C TYR A 119 -13.37 14.81 3.12
#